data_AF-A0A0S3QSN4-F1
#
_entry.id   AF-A0A0S3QSN4-F1
#
_cell.length_a   1.000
_cell.length_b   1.000
_cell.length_c   1.000
_cell.angle_alpha   90.00
_cell.angle_beta   90.00
_cell.angle_gamma   90.00
#
_symmetry.space_group_name_H-M   'P 1'
#
loop_
_entity.id
_entity.type
_entity.pdbx_description
1 polymer ?
#
loop_
_entity_poly.entity_id
_entity_poly.type
_entity_poly.pdbx_seq_one_letter_code
_entity_poly.pdbx_strand_id
1 'polypeptide(L)'
;MSYLTFDSLPKSLKKLLTTWMEPENWSLNLQEVCEKAGVNYNSARTMIARVGSVEFYDLKSRLFRQAACRTYGKVLKALVDKAISGNIRAIELYFRLTGHLTDRYEIKADLSTSIVDELVRAKEKLEKFEV
;
A
#
# COMPACT_ATOMS: atom_id res chain seq x y z
N MET A 1 6.11 13.22 17.74
CA MET A 1 6.69 11.87 17.53
C MET A 1 7.68 11.96 16.38
N SER A 2 8.96 11.67 16.62
CA SER A 2 9.98 11.70 15.57
C SER A 2 9.89 10.41 14.75
N TYR A 3 9.64 10.49 13.45
CA TYR A 3 9.61 9.32 12.58
C TYR A 3 11.03 8.78 12.37
N LEU A 4 11.20 7.45 12.42
CA LEU A 4 12.45 6.81 12.05
C LEU A 4 12.76 7.12 10.58
N THR A 5 13.97 7.61 10.32
CA THR A 5 14.45 7.96 8.97
C THR A 5 15.53 6.98 8.52
N PHE A 6 15.69 6.80 7.21
CA PHE A 6 16.74 5.93 6.68
C PHE A 6 18.13 6.36 7.17
N ASP A 7 18.39 7.66 7.25
CA ASP A 7 19.69 8.21 7.66
C ASP A 7 20.02 7.97 9.14
N SER A 8 19.00 7.84 10.00
CA SER A 8 19.19 7.51 11.42
C SER A 8 19.57 6.04 11.68
N LEU A 9 19.50 5.17 10.67
CA LEU A 9 19.75 3.74 10.86
C LEU A 9 21.24 3.38 10.96
N PRO A 10 21.59 2.34 11.74
CA PRO A 10 22.91 1.72 11.70
C PRO A 10 23.28 1.27 10.28
N LYS A 11 24.58 1.32 9.94
CA LYS A 11 25.10 0.95 8.61
C LYS A 11 24.63 -0.42 8.13
N SER A 12 24.58 -1.40 9.04
CA SER A 12 24.10 -2.76 8.73
C SER A 12 22.62 -2.80 8.35
N LEU A 13 21.76 -2.04 9.03
CA LEU A 13 20.34 -1.95 8.70
C LEU A 13 20.09 -1.14 7.43
N LYS A 14 20.90 -0.09 7.17
CA LYS A 14 20.88 0.62 5.89
C LYS A 14 21.19 -0.32 4.74
N LYS A 15 22.27 -1.10 4.85
CA LYS A 15 22.66 -2.09 3.84
C LYS A 15 21.53 -3.11 3.61
N LEU A 16 20.98 -3.65 4.68
CA LEU A 16 19.86 -4.60 4.64
C LEU A 16 18.65 -4.02 3.91
N LEU A 17 18.23 -2.80 4.26
CA LEU A 17 17.09 -2.15 3.60
C LEU A 17 17.39 -1.84 2.14
N THR A 18 18.58 -1.36 1.78
CA THR A 18 18.96 -1.12 0.39
C THR A 18 18.85 -2.40 -0.43
N THR A 19 19.41 -3.52 0.06
CA THR A 19 19.27 -4.83 -0.58
C THR A 19 17.81 -5.25 -0.69
N TRP A 20 16.99 -5.01 0.33
CA TRP A 20 15.56 -5.35 0.29
C TRP A 20 14.76 -4.52 -0.71
N MET A 21 15.21 -3.29 -1.03
CA MET A 21 14.52 -2.41 -1.97
C MET A 21 14.81 -2.73 -3.44
N GLU A 22 15.76 -3.61 -3.74
CA GLU A 22 16.00 -4.12 -5.09
C GLU A 22 14.80 -4.98 -5.55
N PRO A 23 14.24 -4.75 -6.77
CA PRO A 23 13.04 -5.44 -7.25
C PRO A 23 13.07 -6.97 -7.15
N GLU A 24 14.22 -7.57 -7.43
CA GLU A 24 14.47 -9.02 -7.33
C GLU A 24 14.38 -9.57 -5.90
N ASN A 25 14.39 -8.70 -4.89
CA ASN A 25 14.43 -9.07 -3.47
C ASN A 25 13.11 -8.76 -2.75
N TRP A 26 12.11 -8.21 -3.44
CA TRP A 26 10.86 -7.73 -2.82
C TRP A 26 10.03 -8.82 -2.15
N SER A 27 10.09 -10.06 -2.63
CA SER A 27 9.40 -11.22 -2.05
C SER A 27 10.18 -11.92 -0.95
N LEU A 28 11.44 -11.53 -0.73
CA LEU A 28 12.30 -12.21 0.22
C LEU A 28 11.92 -11.87 1.66
N ASN A 29 12.02 -12.88 2.52
CA ASN A 29 11.88 -12.73 3.96
C ASN A 29 13.15 -12.13 4.60
N LEU A 30 13.09 -11.76 5.88
CA LEU A 30 14.20 -11.10 6.56
C LEU A 30 15.50 -11.94 6.53
N GLN A 31 15.39 -13.26 6.67
CA GLN A 31 16.55 -14.16 6.68
C GLN A 31 17.23 -14.20 5.32
N GLU A 32 16.45 -14.40 4.25
CA GLU A 32 16.95 -14.43 2.87
C GLU A 32 17.63 -13.11 2.49
N VAL A 33 17.05 -11.97 2.90
CA VAL A 33 17.66 -10.66 2.66
C VAL A 33 18.92 -10.45 3.50
N CYS A 34 18.95 -10.96 4.74
CA CYS A 34 20.15 -10.91 5.57
C CYS A 34 21.31 -11.68 4.92
N GLU A 35 21.03 -12.87 4.38
CA GLU A 35 22.00 -13.68 3.65
C GLU A 35 22.53 -12.92 2.42
N LYS A 36 21.64 -12.37 1.59
CA LYS A 36 22.04 -11.56 0.42
C LYS A 36 22.83 -10.30 0.80
N ALA A 37 22.43 -9.62 1.86
CA ALA A 37 23.09 -8.40 2.31
C ALA A 37 24.42 -8.68 3.05
N GLY A 38 24.74 -9.94 3.35
CA GLY A 38 25.88 -10.33 4.18
C GLY A 38 25.77 -9.76 5.60
N VAL A 39 24.55 -9.72 6.15
CA VAL A 39 24.26 -9.25 7.51
C VAL A 39 23.85 -10.45 8.35
N ASN A 40 24.41 -10.60 9.54
CA ASN A 40 24.00 -11.68 10.44
C ASN A 40 22.54 -11.48 10.89
N TYR A 41 21.70 -12.50 10.70
CA TYR A 41 20.26 -12.47 11.00
C TYR A 41 19.94 -12.13 12.47
N ASN A 42 20.66 -12.73 13.42
CA ASN A 42 20.43 -12.49 14.85
C ASN A 42 20.82 -11.05 15.23
N SER A 43 21.92 -10.56 14.67
CA SER A 43 22.33 -9.16 14.83
C SER A 43 21.30 -8.20 14.21
N ALA A 44 20.78 -8.51 13.02
CA ALA A 44 19.74 -7.71 12.36
C ALA A 44 18.46 -7.65 13.22
N ARG A 45 17.96 -8.79 13.71
CA ARG A 45 16.78 -8.84 14.60
C ARG A 45 16.97 -8.01 15.86
N THR A 46 18.14 -8.13 16.50
CA THR A 46 18.47 -7.36 17.71
C THR A 46 18.51 -5.86 17.42
N MET A 47 19.11 -5.45 16.30
CA MET A 47 19.15 -4.06 15.89
C MET A 47 17.75 -3.52 15.56
N ILE A 48 16.92 -4.29 14.85
CA ILE A 48 15.53 -3.93 14.52
C ILE A 48 14.72 -3.71 15.80
N ALA A 49 14.83 -4.64 16.77
CA ALA A 49 14.16 -4.49 18.06
C ALA A 49 14.59 -3.23 18.82
N ARG A 50 15.89 -2.87 18.76
CA ARG A 50 16.44 -1.68 19.42
C ARG A 50 15.97 -0.36 18.79
N VAL A 51 15.80 -0.31 17.48
CA VAL A 51 15.32 0.89 16.77
C VAL A 51 13.80 1.03 16.75
N GLY A 52 13.08 0.02 17.26
CA GLY A 52 11.63 -0.08 17.18
C GLY A 52 11.20 -0.89 15.96
N SER A 53 10.66 -2.10 16.21
CA SER A 53 10.24 -3.00 15.14
C SER A 53 9.14 -2.41 14.27
N VAL A 54 8.16 -1.74 14.89
CA VAL A 54 7.03 -1.14 14.17
C VAL A 54 7.53 -0.02 13.26
N GLU A 55 8.37 0.86 13.79
CA GLU A 55 8.96 2.00 13.11
C GLU A 55 9.86 1.55 11.96
N PHE A 56 10.62 0.46 12.15
CA PHE A 56 11.45 -0.12 11.12
C PHE A 56 10.61 -0.69 9.95
N TYR A 57 9.56 -1.46 10.24
CA TYR A 57 8.70 -2.03 9.20
C TYR A 57 7.81 -0.98 8.52
N ASP A 58 7.42 0.08 9.21
CA ASP A 58 6.77 1.24 8.59
C ASP A 58 7.74 1.97 7.63
N LEU A 59 8.97 2.26 8.07
CA LEU A 59 10.00 2.85 7.21
C LEU A 59 10.26 1.97 5.97
N LYS A 60 10.40 0.65 6.16
CA LYS A 60 10.51 -0.30 5.04
C LYS A 60 9.33 -0.16 4.07
N SER A 61 8.10 -0.14 4.58
CA SER A 61 6.89 -0.05 3.76
C SER A 61 6.77 1.28 3.01
N ARG A 62 7.21 2.38 3.62
CA ARG A 62 7.31 3.69 2.96
C ARG A 62 8.34 3.68 1.83
N LEU A 63 9.54 3.17 2.08
CA LEU A 63 10.60 3.06 1.08
C LEU A 63 10.19 2.13 -0.07
N PHE A 64 9.51 1.03 0.25
CA PHE A 64 8.99 0.09 -0.74
C PHE A 64 8.00 0.77 -1.69
N ARG A 65 7.03 1.52 -1.16
CA ARG A 65 6.08 2.29 -1.97
C ARG A 65 6.80 3.27 -2.90
N GLN A 66 7.80 3.98 -2.38
CA GLN A 66 8.60 4.91 -3.20
C GLN A 66 9.38 4.19 -4.31
N ALA A 67 10.01 3.05 -4.00
CA ALA A 67 10.72 2.24 -4.97
C ALA A 67 9.76 1.68 -6.04
N ALA A 68 8.60 1.17 -5.62
CA ALA A 68 7.56 0.67 -6.52
C ALA A 68 7.04 1.77 -7.46
N CYS A 69 6.81 2.99 -6.98
CA CYS A 69 6.43 4.12 -7.82
C CYS A 69 7.46 4.41 -8.92
N ARG A 70 8.76 4.28 -8.64
CA ARG A 70 9.82 4.46 -9.66
C ARG A 70 9.78 3.37 -10.73
N THR A 71 9.20 2.21 -10.44
CA THR A 71 9.02 1.12 -11.42
C THR A 71 7.76 1.24 -12.26
N TYR A 72 6.88 2.21 -11.99
CA TYR A 72 5.59 2.38 -12.67
C TYR A 72 5.72 2.39 -14.20
N GLY A 73 6.69 3.13 -14.75
CA GLY A 73 6.92 3.16 -16.19
C GLY A 73 7.31 1.80 -16.80
N LYS A 74 8.06 0.98 -16.05
CA LYS A 74 8.43 -0.39 -16.48
C LYS A 74 7.21 -1.32 -16.45
N VAL A 75 6.38 -1.19 -15.42
CA VAL A 75 5.11 -1.95 -15.31
C VAL A 75 4.18 -1.59 -16.45
N LEU A 76 4.01 -0.29 -16.74
CA LEU A 76 3.19 0.18 -17.84
C LEU A 76 3.69 -0.38 -19.19
N LYS A 77 5.00 -0.32 -19.43
CA LYS A 77 5.60 -0.90 -20.65
C LYS A 77 5.30 -2.40 -20.77
N ALA A 78 5.56 -3.18 -19.73
CA ALA A 78 5.28 -4.62 -19.74
C ALA A 78 3.79 -4.93 -19.96
N LEU A 79 2.91 -4.05 -19.49
CA LEU A 79 1.47 -4.16 -19.65
C LEU A 79 1.03 -3.84 -21.08
N VAL A 80 1.64 -2.83 -21.72
CA VAL A 80 1.47 -2.54 -23.15
C VAL A 80 1.99 -3.70 -24.01
N ASP A 81 3.17 -4.23 -23.73
CA ASP A 81 3.74 -5.35 -24.50
C ASP A 81 2.80 -6.58 -24.48
N LYS A 82 2.21 -6.88 -23.32
CA LYS A 82 1.19 -7.94 -23.19
C LYS A 82 -0.13 -7.59 -23.88
N ALA A 83 -0.53 -6.33 -23.87
CA ALA A 83 -1.73 -5.89 -24.56
C ALA A 83 -1.57 -6.05 -26.09
N ILE A 84 -0.41 -5.67 -26.64
CA ILE A 84 -0.05 -5.87 -28.05
C ILE A 84 -0.06 -7.35 -28.42
N SER A 85 0.37 -8.24 -27.52
CA SER A 85 0.31 -9.69 -27.73
C SER A 85 -1.10 -10.29 -27.60
N GLY A 86 -2.16 -9.47 -27.53
CA GLY A 86 -3.55 -9.90 -27.46
C GLY A 86 -4.02 -10.34 -26.06
N ASN A 87 -3.29 -10.03 -24.98
CA ASN A 87 -3.73 -10.34 -23.63
C ASN A 87 -4.86 -9.39 -23.20
N ILE A 88 -6.11 -9.88 -23.22
CA ILE A 88 -7.32 -9.12 -22.88
C ILE A 88 -7.23 -8.50 -21.47
N ARG A 89 -6.68 -9.23 -20.50
CA ARG A 89 -6.56 -8.71 -19.13
C ARG A 89 -5.58 -7.54 -19.04
N ALA A 90 -4.49 -7.59 -19.82
CA ALA A 90 -3.56 -6.46 -19.90
C ALA A 90 -4.23 -5.24 -20.57
N ILE A 91 -5.02 -5.45 -21.63
CA ILE A 91 -5.79 -4.39 -22.30
C ILE A 91 -6.77 -3.74 -21.31
N GLU A 92 -7.54 -4.53 -20.57
CA GLU A 92 -8.49 -4.03 -19.56
C GLU A 92 -7.78 -3.21 -18.48
N LEU A 93 -6.69 -3.73 -17.93
CA LEU A 93 -5.90 -3.03 -16.90
C LEU A 93 -5.33 -1.71 -17.43
N TYR A 94 -4.88 -1.67 -18.68
CA TYR A 94 -4.39 -0.46 -19.32
C TYR A 94 -5.49 0.61 -19.40
N PHE A 95 -6.68 0.24 -19.89
CA PHE A 95 -7.79 1.19 -20.03
C PHE A 95 -8.35 1.65 -18.68
N ARG A 96 -8.43 0.78 -17.67
CA ARG A 96 -8.78 1.21 -16.29
C ARG A 96 -7.77 2.22 -15.75
N LEU A 97 -6.47 1.93 -15.91
CA LEU A 97 -5.38 2.74 -15.36
C LEU A 97 -5.24 4.10 -16.07
N THR A 98 -5.60 4.18 -17.34
CA THR A 98 -5.64 5.44 -18.12
C THR A 98 -6.96 6.20 -17.97
N GLY A 99 -7.94 5.65 -17.23
CA GLY A 99 -9.24 6.28 -17.00
C GLY A 99 -10.23 6.15 -18.17
N HIS A 100 -9.93 5.33 -19.17
CA HIS A 100 -10.82 5.06 -20.30
C HIS A 100 -11.91 4.03 -19.99
N LEU A 101 -11.74 3.23 -18.93
CA LEU A 101 -12.73 2.26 -18.47
C LEU A 101 -13.13 2.59 -17.03
N THR A 102 -14.40 2.90 -16.82
CA THR A 102 -14.98 3.19 -15.52
C THR A 102 -16.21 2.32 -15.29
N ASP A 103 -16.41 1.90 -14.04
CA ASP A 103 -17.59 1.13 -13.67
C ASP A 103 -18.79 2.08 -13.57
N ARG A 104 -19.88 1.76 -14.28
CA ARG A 104 -21.16 2.46 -14.15
C ARG A 104 -22.07 1.67 -13.21
N TYR A 105 -22.47 2.31 -12.12
CA TYR A 105 -23.43 1.73 -11.17
C TYR A 105 -24.81 2.36 -11.41
N GLU A 106 -25.81 1.54 -11.72
CA GLU A 106 -27.20 1.97 -11.74
C GLU A 106 -27.82 1.68 -10.37
N ILE A 107 -28.01 2.73 -9.58
CA ILE A 107 -28.64 2.64 -8.27
C ILE A 107 -30.15 2.77 -8.49
N LYS A 108 -30.87 1.65 -8.35
CA LYS A 108 -32.33 1.70 -8.20
C LYS A 108 -32.64 2.16 -6.77
N ALA A 109 -33.02 3.42 -6.64
CA ALA A 109 -33.48 3.97 -5.39
C ALA A 109 -34.91 3.46 -5.10
N ASP A 110 -35.02 2.24 -4.57
CA ASP A 110 -36.06 1.96 -3.58
C ASP A 110 -35.47 2.32 -2.22
N LEU A 111 -35.13 3.61 -2.05
CA LEU A 111 -34.92 4.18 -0.74
C LEU A 111 -36.30 4.17 -0.08
N SER A 112 -36.67 3.01 0.48
CA SER A 112 -37.94 2.83 1.15
C SER A 112 -38.10 3.98 2.14
N THR A 113 -39.29 4.55 2.12
CA THR A 113 -39.83 5.60 2.98
C THR A 113 -39.39 5.48 4.45
N SER A 114 -39.03 4.27 4.88
CA SER A 114 -38.39 3.89 6.14
C SER A 114 -37.24 4.79 6.61
N ILE A 115 -36.25 5.14 5.77
CA ILE A 115 -35.09 5.93 6.25
C ILE A 115 -35.49 7.40 6.48
N VAL A 116 -36.38 7.92 5.63
CA VAL A 116 -36.92 9.27 5.78
C VAL A 116 -37.81 9.34 7.03
N ASP A 117 -38.64 8.33 7.26
CA ASP A 117 -39.50 8.22 8.44
C ASP A 117 -38.69 8.08 9.75
N GLU A 118 -37.58 7.34 9.72
CA GLU A 118 -36.67 7.24 10.87
C GLU A 118 -35.95 8.56 11.17
N LEU A 119 -35.52 9.28 10.15
CA LEU A 119 -34.89 10.61 10.30
C LEU A 119 -35.89 11.66 10.80
N VAL A 120 -37.14 11.63 10.33
CA VAL A 120 -38.21 12.52 10.83
C VAL A 120 -38.52 12.22 12.30
N ARG A 121 -38.67 10.95 12.70
CA ARG A 121 -38.89 10.57 14.10
C ARG A 121 -37.71 10.92 15.01
N ALA A 122 -36.48 10.82 14.51
CA ALA A 122 -35.29 11.21 15.25
C ALA A 122 -35.24 12.73 15.49
N LYS A 123 -35.63 13.53 14.48
CA LYS A 123 -35.74 14.99 14.59
C LYS A 123 -36.82 15.42 15.59
N GLU A 124 -38.01 14.83 15.52
CA GLU A 124 -39.11 15.12 16.47
C GLU A 124 -38.78 14.75 17.92
N LYS A 125 -37.93 13.73 18.13
CA LYS A 125 -37.43 13.40 19.47
C LYS A 125 -36.46 14.45 19.98
N LEU A 126 -35.53 14.93 19.15
CA LEU A 126 -34.55 15.95 19.55
C LEU A 126 -35.23 17.28 19.92
N GLU A 127 -36.25 17.70 19.18
CA GLU A 127 -37.01 18.93 19.47
C GLU A 127 -37.82 18.86 20.79
N LYS A 128 -38.10 17.65 21.30
CA LYS A 128 -38.77 17.45 22.60
C LYS A 128 -37.82 17.47 23.81
N PHE A 129 -36.51 17.43 23.59
CA PHE A 129 -35.50 17.47 24.65
C PHE A 129 -34.89 18.86 24.88
N GLU A 130 -35.31 19.90 24.13
CA GLU A 130 -34.87 21.29 24.30
C GLU A 130 -35.82 22.17 25.18
N VAL A 131 -36.55 21.57 26.14
CA VAL A 131 -37.35 22.31 27.15
C VAL A 131 -36.79 22.10 28.55
#